data_AF-A0A0J8RWP0-F1
#
_entry.id   AF-A0A0J8RWP0-F1
#
_cell.length_a   1.000
_cell.length_b   1.000
_cell.length_c   1.000
_cell.angle_alpha   90.00
_cell.angle_beta   90.00
_cell.angle_gamma   90.00
#
_symmetry.space_group_name_H-M   'P 1'
#
loop_
_entity.id
_entity.type
_entity.pdbx_description
1 polymer ?
#
loop_
_entity_poly.entity_id
_entity_poly.type
_entity_poly.pdbx_seq_one_letter_code
_entity_poly.pdbx_strand_id
1 'polypeptide(L)'
;MDEIITRWATDLAKYQKQFQEQAEQVADWDRMLVENITRAQKLYASTVDADRATQEVERQLAAVEGQQDELSSWLDRYEQEVEALLSKQVGAGDTLQGPDQERERTYKLAERLSERLNDMGQDLTSMIEEVNSASANLSKTTKADEPISQIVRILNSHLSQLQLIDQGTAALRAKINTAQKAGSSFNGLQSQYGGYRSGTPGSISGSAAEDFYRAYMGRR
;
A
#
# COMPACT_ATOMS: atom_id res chain seq x y z
N MET A 1 32.06 -1.50 79.32
CA MET A 1 31.10 -2.47 78.74
C MET A 1 30.00 -1.72 78.00
N ASP A 2 29.39 -0.70 78.62
CA ASP A 2 28.31 0.10 78.02
C ASP A 2 28.71 0.90 76.76
N GLU A 3 29.96 1.36 76.65
CA GLU A 3 30.45 2.05 75.44
C GLU A 3 30.45 1.15 74.20
N ILE A 4 30.73 -0.15 74.36
CA ILE A 4 30.75 -1.13 73.25
C ILE A 4 29.31 -1.41 72.80
N ILE A 5 28.38 -1.55 73.75
CA ILE A 5 26.96 -1.76 73.47
C ILE A 5 26.38 -0.53 72.75
N THR A 6 26.75 0.66 73.20
CA THR A 6 26.31 1.92 72.57
C THR A 6 26.84 2.04 71.15
N ARG A 7 28.12 1.70 70.92
CA ARG A 7 28.73 1.70 69.58
C ARG A 7 28.07 0.68 68.64
N TRP A 8 27.82 -0.54 69.12
CA TRP A 8 27.10 -1.56 68.33
C TRP A 8 25.66 -1.14 68.02
N ALA A 9 24.97 -0.50 68.95
CA ALA A 9 23.63 0.04 68.69
C ALA A 9 23.66 1.14 67.61
N THR A 10 24.64 2.05 67.66
CA THR A 10 24.79 3.10 66.64
C THR A 10 25.20 2.54 65.28
N ASP A 11 26.12 1.57 65.24
CA ASP A 11 26.56 0.94 63.99
C ASP A 11 25.43 0.11 63.37
N LEU A 12 24.65 -0.61 64.19
CA LEU A 12 23.47 -1.34 63.75
C LEU A 12 22.41 -0.39 63.16
N ALA A 13 22.09 0.72 63.83
CA ALA A 13 21.14 1.70 63.31
C ALA A 13 21.62 2.33 61.99
N LYS A 14 22.93 2.61 61.88
CA LYS A 14 23.54 3.13 60.66
C LYS A 14 23.45 2.14 59.50
N TYR A 15 23.84 0.88 59.72
CA TYR A 15 23.81 -0.14 58.69
C TYR A 15 22.38 -0.57 58.34
N GLN A 16 21.46 -0.56 59.29
CA GLN A 16 20.04 -0.78 59.02
C GLN A 16 19.50 0.27 58.06
N LYS A 17 19.83 1.56 58.28
CA LYS A 17 19.41 2.64 57.37
C LYS A 17 20.01 2.47 55.97
N GLN A 18 21.31 2.19 55.87
CA GLN A 18 21.99 1.96 54.59
C GLN A 18 21.43 0.74 53.84
N PHE A 19 21.15 -0.35 54.56
CA PHE A 19 20.52 -1.53 53.98
C PHE A 19 19.14 -1.21 53.43
N GLN A 20 18.35 -0.39 54.14
CA GLN A 20 17.04 0.02 53.66
C GLN A 20 17.11 0.90 52.41
N GLU A 21 18.06 1.84 52.34
CA GLU A 21 18.32 2.65 51.14
C GLU A 21 18.78 1.78 49.95
N GLN A 22 19.63 0.78 50.19
CA GLN A 22 20.06 -0.17 49.16
C GLN A 22 18.92 -1.06 48.69
N ALA A 23 18.07 -1.55 49.60
CA ALA A 23 16.90 -2.35 49.25
C ALA A 23 15.91 -1.57 48.37
N GLU A 24 15.73 -0.26 48.64
CA GLU A 24 14.91 0.62 47.81
C GLU A 24 15.52 0.81 46.42
N GLN A 25 16.83 1.04 46.31
CA GLN A 25 17.52 1.14 45.02
C GLN A 25 17.42 -0.15 44.20
N VAL A 26 17.56 -1.32 44.85
CA VAL A 26 17.40 -2.61 44.18
C VAL A 26 15.96 -2.79 43.69
N ALA A 27 14.96 -2.38 44.48
CA ALA A 27 13.56 -2.43 44.07
C ALA A 27 13.28 -1.54 42.84
N ASP A 28 13.89 -0.35 42.77
CA ASP A 28 13.79 0.52 41.59
C ASP A 28 14.46 -0.08 40.36
N TRP A 29 15.64 -0.70 40.54
CA TRP A 29 16.33 -1.40 39.45
C TRP A 29 15.52 -2.60 38.95
N ASP A 30 14.92 -3.38 39.83
CA ASP A 30 14.04 -4.49 39.46
C ASP A 30 12.83 -4.00 38.67
N ARG A 31 12.23 -2.87 39.08
CA ARG A 31 11.10 -2.26 38.34
C ARG A 31 11.52 -1.85 36.93
N MET A 32 12.67 -1.19 36.78
CA MET A 32 13.20 -0.80 35.47
C MET A 32 13.56 -2.01 34.61
N LEU A 33 14.10 -3.07 35.22
CA LEU A 33 14.48 -4.30 34.53
C LEU A 33 13.24 -4.99 33.95
N VAL A 34 12.16 -5.11 34.74
CA VAL A 34 10.89 -5.68 34.26
C VAL A 34 10.28 -4.84 33.12
N GLU A 35 10.33 -3.52 33.22
CA GLU A 35 9.86 -2.63 32.16
C GLU A 35 10.67 -2.81 30.87
N ASN A 36 11.99 -2.84 30.97
CA ASN A 36 12.88 -3.06 29.83
C ASN A 36 12.70 -4.45 29.22
N ILE A 37 12.50 -5.50 30.03
CA ILE A 37 12.17 -6.83 29.52
C ILE A 37 10.86 -6.80 28.73
N THR A 38 9.84 -6.12 29.24
CA THR A 38 8.54 -6.01 28.54
C THR A 38 8.71 -5.28 27.20
N ARG A 39 9.52 -4.21 27.15
CA ARG A 39 9.86 -3.50 25.91
C ARG A 39 10.65 -4.40 24.95
N ALA A 40 11.63 -5.16 25.45
CA ALA A 40 12.42 -6.09 24.66
C ALA A 40 11.57 -7.21 24.06
N GLN A 41 10.60 -7.74 24.82
CA GLN A 41 9.64 -8.73 24.33
C GLN A 41 8.76 -8.17 23.21
N LYS A 42 8.26 -6.93 23.35
CA LYS A 42 7.50 -6.26 22.27
C LYS A 42 8.35 -6.05 21.03
N LEU A 43 9.59 -5.62 21.20
CA LEU A 43 10.52 -5.45 20.09
C LEU A 43 10.79 -6.79 19.40
N TYR A 44 11.05 -7.85 20.16
CA TYR A 44 11.26 -9.20 19.62
C TYR A 44 10.06 -9.67 18.80
N ALA A 45 8.82 -9.50 19.32
CA ALA A 45 7.62 -9.83 18.56
C ALA A 45 7.53 -9.04 17.25
N SER A 46 7.77 -7.73 17.29
CA SER A 46 7.79 -6.88 16.10
C SER A 46 8.89 -7.28 15.11
N THR A 47 10.06 -7.73 15.59
CA THR A 47 11.15 -8.20 14.74
C THR A 47 10.79 -9.51 14.05
N VAL A 48 10.14 -10.45 14.74
CA VAL A 48 9.68 -11.70 14.14
C VAL A 48 8.60 -11.44 13.09
N ASP A 49 7.67 -10.51 13.35
CA ASP A 49 6.65 -10.14 12.36
C ASP A 49 7.28 -9.44 11.14
N ALA A 50 8.28 -8.58 11.34
CA ALA A 50 9.05 -7.97 10.26
C ALA A 50 9.81 -9.02 9.45
N ASP A 51 10.46 -10.00 10.10
CA ASP A 51 11.17 -11.09 9.43
C ASP A 51 10.23 -11.94 8.55
N ARG A 52 9.04 -12.26 9.05
CA ARG A 52 8.00 -12.92 8.26
C ARG A 52 7.56 -12.09 7.05
N ALA A 53 7.39 -10.78 7.24
CA ALA A 53 7.02 -9.88 6.15
C ALA A 53 8.15 -9.82 5.10
N THR A 54 9.41 -9.77 5.52
CA THR A 54 10.57 -9.82 4.61
C THR A 54 10.62 -11.12 3.83
N GLN A 55 10.43 -12.27 4.48
CA GLN A 55 10.38 -13.57 3.79
C GLN A 55 9.25 -13.66 2.77
N GLU A 56 8.08 -13.07 3.07
CA GLU A 56 6.98 -13.01 2.11
C GLU A 56 7.32 -12.10 0.92
N VAL A 57 7.98 -10.96 1.15
CA VAL A 57 8.48 -10.09 0.08
C VAL A 57 9.50 -10.82 -0.79
N GLU A 58 10.46 -11.54 -0.20
CA GLU A 58 11.43 -12.35 -0.95
C GLU A 58 10.74 -13.42 -1.80
N ARG A 59 9.73 -14.11 -1.25
CA ARG A 59 8.93 -15.08 -1.99
C ARG A 59 8.22 -14.46 -3.18
N GLN A 60 7.64 -13.27 -2.99
CA GLN A 60 6.96 -12.54 -4.06
C GLN A 60 7.95 -12.06 -5.13
N LEU A 61 9.12 -11.56 -4.73
CA LEU A 61 10.17 -11.16 -5.67
C LEU A 61 10.66 -12.35 -6.51
N ALA A 62 10.90 -13.50 -5.89
CA ALA A 62 11.30 -14.71 -6.62
C ALA A 62 10.20 -15.21 -7.59
N ALA A 63 8.92 -15.05 -7.22
CA ALA A 63 7.81 -15.36 -8.12
C ALA A 63 7.73 -14.39 -9.31
N VAL A 64 7.97 -13.09 -9.08
CA VAL A 64 8.03 -12.08 -10.14
C VAL A 64 9.22 -12.34 -11.06
N GLU A 65 10.39 -12.66 -10.52
CA GLU A 65 11.59 -13.02 -11.29
C GLU A 65 11.33 -14.25 -12.17
N GLY A 66 10.75 -15.32 -11.60
CA GLY A 66 10.36 -16.50 -12.38
C GLY A 66 9.35 -16.19 -13.48
N GLN A 67 8.37 -15.31 -13.23
CA GLN A 67 7.43 -14.85 -14.27
C GLN A 67 8.13 -14.04 -15.37
N GLN A 68 9.11 -13.19 -15.01
CA GLN A 68 9.90 -12.44 -15.99
C GLN A 68 10.72 -13.38 -16.88
N ASP A 69 11.33 -14.41 -16.31
CA ASP A 69 12.08 -15.43 -17.06
C ASP A 69 11.17 -16.23 -18.00
N GLU A 70 10.00 -16.66 -17.53
CA GLU A 70 9.02 -17.36 -18.36
C GLU A 70 8.55 -16.48 -19.52
N LEU A 71 8.19 -15.22 -19.25
CA LEU A 71 7.76 -14.26 -20.26
C LEU A 71 8.88 -13.98 -21.28
N SER A 72 10.13 -13.83 -20.82
CA SER A 72 11.28 -13.68 -21.72
C SER A 72 11.42 -14.90 -22.63
N SER A 73 11.31 -16.11 -22.08
CA SER A 73 11.41 -17.35 -22.86
C SER A 73 10.29 -17.50 -23.89
N TRP A 74 9.08 -17.03 -23.57
CA TRP A 74 7.96 -17.01 -24.52
C TRP A 74 8.17 -15.96 -25.60
N LEU A 75 8.70 -14.80 -25.23
CA LEU A 75 9.02 -13.73 -26.16
C LEU A 75 10.10 -14.20 -27.16
N ASP A 76 11.18 -14.83 -26.70
CA ASP A 76 12.22 -15.41 -27.56
C ASP A 76 11.65 -16.44 -28.56
N ARG A 77 10.69 -17.27 -28.10
CA ARG A 77 10.01 -18.25 -28.97
C ARG A 77 9.12 -17.56 -30.00
N TYR A 78 8.35 -16.56 -29.59
CA TYR A 78 7.51 -15.80 -30.51
C TYR A 78 8.34 -15.00 -31.52
N GLU A 79 9.49 -14.44 -31.11
CA GLU A 79 10.43 -13.80 -32.03
C GLU A 79 10.95 -14.79 -33.08
N GLN A 80 11.31 -16.01 -32.68
CA GLN A 80 11.71 -17.06 -33.63
C GLN A 80 10.57 -17.47 -34.57
N GLU A 81 9.33 -17.59 -34.06
CA GLU A 81 8.16 -17.89 -34.89
C GLU A 81 7.85 -16.76 -35.87
N VAL A 82 7.95 -15.50 -35.43
CA VAL A 82 7.77 -14.31 -36.28
C VAL A 82 8.85 -14.24 -37.35
N GLU A 83 10.12 -14.50 -37.02
CA GLU A 83 11.22 -14.56 -37.98
C GLU A 83 11.02 -15.70 -38.99
N ALA A 84 10.53 -16.86 -38.55
CA ALA A 84 10.18 -17.98 -39.43
C ALA A 84 9.02 -17.63 -40.38
N LEU A 85 8.00 -16.91 -39.90
CA LEU A 85 6.90 -16.42 -40.73
C LEU A 85 7.38 -15.34 -41.72
N LEU A 86 8.22 -14.42 -41.27
CA LEU A 86 8.79 -13.36 -42.09
C LEU A 86 9.67 -13.96 -43.19
N SER A 87 10.58 -14.87 -42.86
CA SER A 87 11.43 -15.56 -43.85
C SER A 87 10.61 -16.38 -44.86
N LYS A 88 9.53 -17.05 -44.43
CA LYS A 88 8.61 -17.77 -45.31
C LYS A 88 7.78 -16.84 -46.20
N GLN A 89 7.43 -15.66 -45.72
CA GLN A 89 6.71 -14.63 -46.48
C GLN A 89 7.64 -13.89 -47.47
N VAL A 90 8.90 -13.68 -47.10
CA VAL A 90 9.94 -13.04 -47.93
C VAL A 90 10.43 -13.98 -49.05
N GLY A 91 10.29 -15.30 -48.90
CA GLY A 91 10.61 -16.30 -49.93
C GLY A 91 9.73 -16.26 -51.20
N ALA A 92 8.65 -15.47 -51.24
CA ALA A 92 7.72 -15.41 -52.38
C ALA A 92 7.70 -14.08 -53.15
N GLY A 93 8.50 -13.07 -52.76
CA GLY A 93 8.57 -11.80 -53.48
C GLY A 93 8.60 -10.59 -52.55
N ASP A 94 9.81 -10.01 -52.48
CA ASP A 94 10.15 -8.61 -52.19
C ASP A 94 9.10 -7.73 -51.49
N THR A 95 9.35 -7.47 -50.19
CA THR A 95 8.72 -6.44 -49.33
C THR A 95 7.21 -6.57 -49.09
N LEU A 96 6.73 -6.25 -47.87
CA LEU A 96 5.30 -6.05 -47.64
C LEU A 96 4.80 -5.01 -48.66
N GLN A 97 3.93 -5.41 -49.59
CA GLN A 97 3.50 -4.56 -50.69
C GLN A 97 2.10 -4.00 -50.41
N GLY A 98 1.91 -2.69 -50.57
CA GLY A 98 0.61 -2.03 -50.40
C GLY A 98 0.25 -1.67 -48.95
N PRO A 99 -1.02 -1.82 -48.52
CA PRO A 99 -1.53 -1.35 -47.22
C PRO A 99 -0.75 -1.82 -45.99
N ASP A 100 -0.08 -2.98 -46.07
CA ASP A 100 0.70 -3.51 -44.95
C ASP A 100 2.01 -2.73 -44.70
N GLN A 101 2.60 -2.12 -45.73
CA GLN A 101 3.77 -1.23 -45.57
C GLN A 101 3.39 0.07 -44.84
N GLU A 102 2.19 0.59 -45.12
CA GLU A 102 1.69 1.80 -44.47
C GLU A 102 1.34 1.51 -42.99
N ARG A 103 0.76 0.33 -42.71
CA ARG A 103 0.56 -0.16 -41.33
C ARG A 103 1.89 -0.30 -40.59
N GLU A 104 2.89 -0.95 -41.19
CA GLU A 104 4.23 -1.10 -40.60
C GLU A 104 4.85 0.26 -40.24
N ARG A 105 4.78 1.24 -41.16
CA ARG A 105 5.28 2.61 -40.90
C ARG A 105 4.55 3.27 -39.73
N THR A 106 3.24 3.05 -39.61
CA THR A 106 2.43 3.64 -38.54
C THR A 106 2.78 3.02 -37.18
N TYR A 107 2.94 1.69 -37.11
CA TYR A 107 3.35 1.00 -35.89
C TYR A 107 4.78 1.36 -35.48
N LYS A 108 5.74 1.42 -36.41
CA LYS A 108 7.11 1.90 -36.13
C LYS A 108 7.15 3.34 -35.63
N LEU A 109 6.25 4.20 -36.12
CA LEU A 109 6.15 5.57 -35.62
C LEU A 109 5.59 5.60 -34.18
N ALA A 110 4.58 4.78 -33.89
CA ALA A 110 4.03 4.66 -32.54
C ALA A 110 5.06 4.12 -31.54
N GLU A 111 5.86 3.13 -31.94
CA GLU A 111 6.97 2.59 -31.15
C GLU A 111 8.00 3.66 -30.81
N ARG A 112 8.51 4.38 -31.82
CA ARG A 112 9.47 5.49 -31.62
C ARG A 112 8.92 6.62 -30.76
N LEU A 113 7.62 6.91 -30.87
CA LEU A 113 6.97 7.91 -30.02
C LEU A 113 6.92 7.45 -28.56
N SER A 114 6.60 6.18 -28.32
CA SER A 114 6.60 5.58 -26.98
C SER A 114 7.99 5.57 -26.36
N GLU A 115 9.01 5.16 -27.14
CA GLU A 115 10.41 5.19 -26.73
C GLU A 115 10.83 6.61 -26.34
N ARG A 116 10.55 7.60 -27.19
CA ARG A 116 10.87 9.00 -26.90
C ARG A 116 10.14 9.56 -25.67
N LEU A 117 8.90 9.15 -25.41
CA LEU A 117 8.18 9.53 -24.20
C LEU A 117 8.82 8.91 -22.95
N ASN A 118 9.28 7.66 -23.04
CA ASN A 118 9.99 7.00 -21.96
C ASN A 118 11.33 7.67 -21.66
N ASP A 119 12.13 7.97 -22.69
CA ASP A 119 13.40 8.68 -22.56
C ASP A 119 13.20 10.06 -21.92
N MET A 120 12.22 10.83 -22.41
CA MET A 120 11.88 12.12 -21.79
C MET A 120 11.41 11.97 -20.34
N GLY A 121 10.70 10.89 -20.01
CA GLY A 121 10.31 10.57 -18.63
C GLY A 121 11.52 10.30 -17.74
N GLN A 122 12.51 9.54 -18.24
CA GLN A 122 13.76 9.27 -17.56
C GLN A 122 14.61 10.55 -17.40
N ASP A 123 14.71 11.37 -18.45
CA ASP A 123 15.40 12.67 -18.40
C ASP A 123 14.77 13.62 -17.38
N LEU A 124 13.45 13.67 -17.31
CA LEU A 124 12.73 14.47 -16.31
C LEU A 124 12.99 13.94 -14.89
N THR A 125 12.98 12.63 -14.68
CA THR A 125 13.35 12.04 -13.39
C THR A 125 14.79 12.40 -13.01
N SER A 126 15.75 12.28 -13.93
CA SER A 126 17.15 12.67 -13.70
C SER A 126 17.27 14.16 -13.37
N MET A 127 16.57 15.03 -14.10
CA MET A 127 16.55 16.46 -13.81
C MET A 127 15.95 16.76 -12.43
N ILE A 128 14.90 16.04 -12.02
CA ILE A 128 14.33 16.16 -10.67
C ILE A 128 15.34 15.72 -9.61
N GLU A 129 16.07 14.63 -9.83
CA GLU A 129 17.12 14.15 -8.94
C GLU A 129 18.28 15.15 -8.82
N GLU A 130 18.72 15.75 -9.93
CA GLU A 130 19.73 16.80 -9.95
C GLU A 130 19.26 18.06 -9.22
N VAL A 131 18.03 18.51 -9.45
CA VAL A 131 17.43 19.66 -8.75
C VAL A 131 17.32 19.37 -7.25
N ASN A 132 16.86 18.18 -6.87
CA ASN A 132 16.78 17.76 -5.47
C ASN A 132 18.17 17.71 -4.83
N SER A 133 19.18 17.23 -5.56
CA SER A 133 20.57 17.17 -5.10
C SER A 133 21.18 18.55 -4.95
N ALA A 134 20.98 19.46 -5.91
CA ALA A 134 21.43 20.84 -5.86
C ALA A 134 20.76 21.61 -4.71
N SER A 135 19.45 21.43 -4.52
CA SER A 135 18.68 21.99 -3.40
C SER A 135 19.15 21.44 -2.04
N ALA A 136 19.42 20.13 -1.97
CA ALA A 136 19.98 19.50 -0.77
C ALA A 136 21.40 20.00 -0.46
N ASN A 137 22.24 20.25 -1.47
CA ASN A 137 23.59 20.75 -1.27
C ASN A 137 23.61 22.24 -0.90
N LEU A 138 22.72 23.06 -1.46
CA LEU A 138 22.56 24.48 -1.10
C LEU A 138 22.05 24.66 0.35
N SER A 139 21.22 23.74 0.83
CA SER A 139 20.71 23.74 2.21
C SER A 139 21.66 23.11 3.25
N LYS A 140 22.77 22.49 2.83
CA LYS A 140 23.78 21.84 3.69
C LYS A 140 24.98 22.74 4.05
N THR A 141 24.84 24.06 4.00
CA THR A 141 25.98 24.97 4.23
C THR A 141 26.49 24.96 5.68
N THR A 142 25.75 24.39 6.64
CA THR A 142 26.26 24.07 7.98
C THR A 142 25.80 22.68 8.47
N LYS A 143 26.63 21.97 9.25
CA LYS A 143 26.26 20.69 9.88
C LYS A 143 25.03 20.79 10.83
N ALA A 144 24.64 22.00 11.22
CA ALA A 144 23.46 22.26 12.03
C ALA A 144 22.15 22.26 11.21
N ASP A 145 22.22 22.40 9.87
CA ASP A 145 21.05 22.43 8.98
C ASP A 145 20.58 21.04 8.54
N GLU A 146 21.34 19.98 8.81
CA GLU A 146 20.97 18.59 8.48
C GLU A 146 19.65 18.13 9.13
N PRO A 147 19.42 18.29 10.45
CA PRO A 147 18.14 17.92 11.06
C PRO A 147 16.98 18.78 10.54
N ILE A 148 17.23 20.06 10.21
CA ILE A 148 16.20 20.95 9.64
C ILE A 148 15.83 20.50 8.22
N SER A 149 16.81 20.15 7.38
CA SER A 149 16.60 19.58 6.05
C SER A 149 15.80 18.27 6.09
N GLN A 150 16.06 17.43 7.10
CA GLN A 150 15.30 16.20 7.31
C GLN A 150 13.84 16.49 7.69
N ILE A 151 13.60 17.45 8.60
CA ILE A 151 12.26 17.87 8.98
C ILE A 151 11.48 18.41 7.79
N VAL A 152 12.09 19.27 6.96
CA VAL A 152 11.44 19.82 5.75
C VAL A 152 11.07 18.71 4.77
N ARG A 153 11.94 17.70 4.57
CA ARG A 153 11.62 16.53 3.74
C ARG A 153 10.45 15.71 4.29
N ILE A 154 10.43 15.46 5.59
CA ILE A 154 9.32 14.74 6.25
C ILE A 154 8.02 15.53 6.10
N LEU A 155 8.04 16.85 6.34
CA LEU A 155 6.86 17.70 6.20
C LEU A 155 6.34 17.74 4.77
N ASN A 156 7.22 17.82 3.76
CA ASN A 156 6.81 17.75 2.37
C ASN A 156 6.18 16.39 2.03
N SER A 157 6.74 15.29 2.54
CA SER A 157 6.14 13.95 2.41
C SER A 157 4.77 13.90 3.10
N HIS A 158 4.64 14.42 4.30
CA HIS A 158 3.37 14.46 5.03
C HIS A 158 2.33 15.34 4.33
N LEU A 159 2.74 16.47 3.75
CA LEU A 159 1.85 17.32 2.96
C LEU A 159 1.32 16.59 1.74
N SER A 160 2.20 15.89 1.00
CA SER A 160 1.79 15.07 -0.14
C SER A 160 0.84 13.95 0.28
N GLN A 161 1.12 13.25 1.39
CA GLN A 161 0.24 12.23 1.95
C GLN A 161 -1.13 12.81 2.34
N LEU A 162 -1.18 13.99 2.97
CA LEU A 162 -2.43 14.66 3.31
C LEU A 162 -3.22 15.08 2.09
N GLN A 163 -2.56 15.57 1.04
CA GLN A 163 -3.21 15.89 -0.24
C GLN A 163 -3.81 14.64 -0.88
N LEU A 164 -3.11 13.50 -0.84
CA LEU A 164 -3.64 12.22 -1.33
C LEU A 164 -4.83 11.75 -0.50
N ILE A 165 -4.80 11.89 0.82
CA ILE A 165 -5.93 11.58 1.69
C ILE A 165 -7.13 12.48 1.39
N ASP A 166 -6.91 13.78 1.17
CA ASP A 166 -7.98 14.73 0.83
C ASP A 166 -8.62 14.39 -0.52
N GLN A 167 -7.80 14.14 -1.55
CA GLN A 167 -8.27 13.68 -2.87
C GLN A 167 -9.03 12.35 -2.78
N GLY A 168 -8.49 11.38 -2.04
CA GLY A 168 -9.14 10.08 -1.80
C GLY A 168 -10.48 10.24 -1.06
N THR A 169 -10.54 11.12 -0.06
CA THR A 169 -11.76 11.42 0.69
C THR A 169 -12.80 12.14 -0.19
N ALA A 170 -12.39 13.10 -1.03
CA ALA A 170 -13.26 13.76 -1.98
C ALA A 170 -13.83 12.78 -3.01
N ALA A 171 -13.00 11.87 -3.54
CA ALA A 171 -13.43 10.82 -4.45
C ALA A 171 -14.40 9.84 -3.79
N LEU A 172 -14.15 9.43 -2.54
CA LEU A 172 -15.06 8.59 -1.76
C LEU A 172 -16.38 9.30 -1.48
N ARG A 173 -16.37 10.59 -1.09
CA ARG A 173 -17.58 11.40 -0.91
C ARG A 173 -18.39 11.50 -2.20
N ALA A 174 -17.75 11.68 -3.34
CA ALA A 174 -18.42 11.68 -4.64
C ALA A 174 -19.10 10.32 -4.91
N LYS A 175 -18.41 9.19 -4.68
CA LYS A 175 -18.98 7.84 -4.81
C LYS A 175 -20.13 7.59 -3.83
N ILE A 176 -20.06 8.11 -2.61
CA ILE A 176 -21.16 8.01 -1.63
C ILE A 176 -22.37 8.81 -2.12
N ASN A 177 -22.16 10.03 -2.60
CA ASN A 177 -23.25 10.87 -3.11
C ASN A 177 -23.94 10.24 -4.34
N THR A 178 -23.19 9.60 -5.24
CA THR A 178 -23.78 8.87 -6.37
C THR A 178 -24.54 7.64 -5.91
N ALA A 179 -23.98 6.86 -4.96
CA ALA A 179 -24.67 5.71 -4.37
C ALA A 179 -25.93 6.10 -3.60
N GLN A 180 -25.91 7.21 -2.86
CA GLN A 180 -27.08 7.75 -2.16
C GLN A 180 -28.16 8.21 -3.14
N LYS A 181 -27.80 8.88 -4.24
CA LYS A 181 -28.74 9.23 -5.33
C LYS A 181 -29.32 7.99 -6.01
N ALA A 182 -28.50 6.96 -6.24
CA ALA A 182 -28.96 5.68 -6.78
C ALA A 182 -29.91 4.95 -5.80
N GLY A 183 -29.61 4.96 -4.50
CA GLY A 183 -30.46 4.37 -3.47
C GLY A 183 -31.77 5.14 -3.25
N SER A 184 -31.74 6.47 -3.33
CA SER A 184 -32.95 7.30 -3.21
C SER A 184 -33.81 7.29 -4.48
N SER A 185 -33.21 7.14 -5.66
CA SER A 185 -33.98 6.87 -6.90
C SER A 185 -34.59 5.46 -6.92
N PHE A 186 -33.90 4.46 -6.37
CA PHE A 186 -34.47 3.12 -6.17
C PHE A 186 -35.66 3.14 -5.19
N ASN A 187 -35.55 3.89 -4.08
CA ASN A 187 -36.64 4.07 -3.12
C ASN A 187 -37.82 4.90 -3.70
N GLY A 188 -37.53 5.85 -4.59
CA GLY A 188 -38.52 6.64 -5.32
C GLY A 188 -39.34 5.82 -6.32
N LEU A 189 -38.72 4.84 -7.01
CA LEU A 189 -39.44 3.93 -7.91
C LEU A 189 -40.34 2.94 -7.15
N GLN A 190 -39.95 2.50 -5.94
CA GLN A 190 -40.82 1.66 -5.11
C GLN A 190 -42.05 2.42 -4.59
N SER A 191 -41.92 3.73 -4.31
CA SER A 191 -43.05 4.56 -3.89
C SER A 191 -44.03 4.88 -5.03
N GLN A 192 -43.60 4.84 -6.30
CA GLN A 192 -44.47 5.14 -7.44
C GLN A 192 -45.33 3.94 -7.89
N TYR A 193 -44.92 2.71 -7.57
CA TYR A 193 -45.70 1.50 -7.83
C TYR A 193 -46.53 1.00 -6.64
N GLY A 194 -46.49 1.68 -5.48
CA GLY A 194 -47.29 1.35 -4.29
C GLY A 194 -48.61 2.12 -4.12
N GLY A 195 -48.96 3.01 -5.06
CA GLY A 195 -50.02 4.01 -4.89
C GLY A 195 -51.44 3.65 -5.31
N TYR A 196 -51.74 2.42 -5.75
CA TYR A 196 -53.08 2.05 -6.21
C TYR A 196 -53.51 0.66 -5.73
N ARG A 197 -53.85 0.53 -4.44
CA ARG A 197 -54.79 -0.52 -4.00
C ARG A 197 -55.62 -0.02 -2.82
N SER A 198 -56.52 0.89 -3.16
CA SER A 198 -57.79 1.02 -2.44
C SER A 198 -58.62 -0.23 -2.73
N GLY A 199 -59.03 -0.95 -1.68
CA GLY A 199 -60.04 -2.00 -1.78
C GLY A 199 -59.66 -3.34 -1.12
N THR A 200 -60.32 -3.59 0.02
CA THR A 200 -60.63 -4.90 0.62
C THR A 200 -59.59 -5.51 1.58
N PRO A 201 -59.87 -5.53 2.90
CA PRO A 201 -59.00 -6.15 3.89
C PRO A 201 -59.22 -7.67 3.93
N GLY A 202 -58.15 -8.44 3.74
CA GLY A 202 -58.14 -9.88 4.00
C GLY A 202 -57.55 -10.71 2.87
N SER A 203 -56.22 -10.66 2.72
CA SER A 203 -55.38 -11.80 2.33
C SER A 203 -53.95 -11.28 2.08
N ILE A 204 -53.08 -11.46 3.08
CA ILE A 204 -51.63 -11.24 2.96
C ILE A 204 -50.98 -12.58 3.29
N SER A 205 -50.56 -13.32 2.27
CA SER A 205 -49.38 -14.20 2.31
C SER A 205 -49.23 -14.95 0.98
N GLY A 206 -48.95 -14.21 -0.10
CA GLY A 206 -48.46 -14.77 -1.37
C GLY A 206 -47.14 -14.07 -1.67
N SER A 207 -46.05 -14.69 -1.23
CA SER A 207 -44.69 -14.15 -1.27
C SER A 207 -44.25 -13.92 -2.73
N ALA A 208 -43.40 -12.91 -2.97
CA ALA A 208 -42.83 -12.59 -4.29
C ALA A 208 -42.19 -13.78 -5.04
N ALA A 209 -41.87 -14.87 -4.32
CA ALA A 209 -41.47 -16.14 -4.90
C ALA A 209 -42.54 -16.78 -5.81
N GLU A 210 -43.82 -16.65 -5.46
CA GLU A 210 -44.94 -17.28 -6.19
C GLU A 210 -45.17 -16.62 -7.56
N ASP A 211 -44.98 -15.31 -7.65
CA ASP A 211 -45.06 -14.56 -8.92
C ASP A 211 -43.90 -14.90 -9.87
N PHE A 212 -42.70 -15.18 -9.33
CA PHE A 212 -41.55 -15.64 -10.12
C PHE A 212 -41.77 -17.03 -10.72
N TYR A 213 -42.32 -17.97 -9.95
CA TYR A 213 -42.62 -19.32 -10.44
C TYR A 213 -43.70 -19.33 -11.53
N ARG A 214 -44.71 -18.44 -11.41
CA ARG A 214 -45.77 -18.31 -12.40
C ARG A 214 -45.27 -17.77 -13.74
N ALA A 215 -44.35 -16.81 -13.72
CA ALA A 215 -43.73 -16.26 -14.93
C ALA A 215 -42.86 -17.28 -15.68
N TYR A 216 -42.23 -18.21 -14.96
CA TYR A 216 -41.38 -19.25 -15.55
C TYR A 216 -42.18 -20.40 -16.17
N MET A 217 -43.30 -20.79 -15.57
CA MET A 217 -44.09 -21.94 -16.01
C MET A 217 -45.13 -21.61 -17.10
N GLY A 218 -45.39 -20.33 -17.38
CA GLY A 218 -46.39 -19.87 -18.36
C GLY A 218 -45.96 -19.87 -19.84
N ARG A 219 -44.77 -20.38 -20.17
CA ARG A 219 -44.31 -20.56 -21.56
C ARG A 219 -44.09 -22.03 -21.87
N ARG A 220 -45.17 -22.77 -22.11
CA ARG A 220 -45.21 -23.93 -23.00
C ARG A 220 -46.54 -23.94 -23.74
#